data_AF-Q383U2-F1
#
_entry.id   AF-Q383U2-F1
#
_cell.length_a   1.000
_cell.length_b   1.000
_cell.length_c   1.000
_cell.angle_alpha   90.00
_cell.angle_beta   90.00
_cell.angle_gamma   90.00
#
_symmetry.space_group_name_H-M   'P 1'
#
loop_
_entity.id
_entity.type
_entity.pdbx_description
1 polymer ?
#
loop_
_entity_poly.entity_id
_entity_poly.type
_entity_poly.pdbx_seq_one_letter_code
_entity_poly.pdbx_strand_id
1 'polypeptide(L)'
;MESSLGAYCMKEAIRQRQNGYVVPTSVDSYDFHHWEQEARRRCGLIGSQGNQSAFLRKIDCDANLLVDEVAKCGRTGASRNVPHSFGTEHELTAFLSSLEVLLRVFFLDSSNEALLVTLQKFRENFTDLQKKKVIGLEYGKYPEIYVLYELFSLRKLLLNWKGMTPENQKVITRTAMSYMAYVRSPEYAILGDLLGMAEKNLSSVAVNTIKMVKCLDQACGSTPYAFPHICQFVLSSVCPRHSCPSGTLTLKGSATQKGETTGVDTAATADVANPMATEPSHTRKRARNADDVTKGETSTETDDQVAAEKRQQCVSKYHSRYSAARRFASKGCRFCGLCHMMEILFNGCSLVCNSAHGPTEWKISSNLKRYPEVCTLALRRFKAMQRGVVLKPCEDIPLS
;
A
#
# COMPACT_ATOMS: atom_id res chain seq x y z
N MET A 1 -29.63 7.43 15.66
CA MET A 1 -28.46 6.58 16.02
C MET A 1 -27.45 7.31 16.90
N GLU A 2 -27.22 8.61 16.77
CA GLU A 2 -26.27 9.31 17.68
C GLU A 2 -26.66 9.19 19.17
N SER A 3 -27.95 9.24 19.49
CA SER A 3 -28.43 9.04 20.87
C SER A 3 -28.11 7.64 21.44
N SER A 4 -28.19 6.57 20.62
CA SER A 4 -27.82 5.22 21.08
C SER A 4 -26.31 5.05 21.24
N LEU A 5 -25.51 5.72 20.40
CA LEU A 5 -24.05 5.65 20.46
C LEU A 5 -23.50 6.44 21.64
N GLY A 6 -24.00 7.66 21.88
CA GLY A 6 -23.63 8.45 23.05
C GLY A 6 -23.93 7.70 24.36
N ALA A 7 -25.08 7.01 24.42
CA ALA A 7 -25.42 6.14 25.54
C ALA A 7 -24.45 4.94 25.68
N TYR A 8 -24.02 4.33 24.57
CA TYR A 8 -23.01 3.26 24.60
C TYR A 8 -21.66 3.77 25.08
N CYS A 9 -21.13 4.86 24.52
CA CYS A 9 -19.85 5.43 24.94
C CYS A 9 -19.88 5.78 26.42
N MET A 10 -20.98 6.38 26.92
CA MET A 10 -21.13 6.67 28.34
C MET A 10 -21.12 5.40 29.21
N LYS A 11 -21.82 4.34 28.79
CA LYS A 11 -21.79 3.03 29.49
C LYS A 11 -20.40 2.38 29.46
N GLU A 12 -19.72 2.44 28.33
CA GLU A 12 -18.36 1.91 28.15
C GLU A 12 -17.34 2.69 28.99
N ALA A 13 -17.50 4.02 29.09
CA ALA A 13 -16.69 4.86 29.97
C ALA A 13 -16.85 4.45 31.44
N ILE A 14 -18.10 4.27 31.89
CA ILE A 14 -18.40 3.82 33.25
C ILE A 14 -17.79 2.43 33.49
N ARG A 15 -17.99 1.49 32.57
CA ARG A 15 -17.44 0.13 32.66
C ARG A 15 -15.91 0.15 32.75
N GLN A 16 -15.24 0.96 31.96
CA GLN A 16 -13.78 1.07 31.97
C GLN A 16 -13.28 1.69 33.28
N ARG A 17 -13.91 2.77 33.77
CA ARG A 17 -13.56 3.38 35.07
C ARG A 17 -13.75 2.42 36.24
N GLN A 18 -14.85 1.65 36.25
CA GLN A 18 -15.10 0.63 37.28
C GLN A 18 -14.05 -0.48 37.29
N ASN A 19 -13.44 -0.76 36.14
CA ASN A 19 -12.35 -1.73 36.01
C ASN A 19 -10.96 -1.10 36.19
N GLY A 20 -10.87 0.15 36.66
CA GLY A 20 -9.59 0.83 36.93
C GLY A 20 -8.88 1.42 35.69
N TYR A 21 -9.52 1.40 34.51
CA TYR A 21 -8.94 2.04 33.32
C TYR A 21 -9.17 3.55 33.36
N VAL A 22 -8.15 4.31 32.91
CA VAL A 22 -8.25 5.75 32.72
C VAL A 22 -9.05 6.04 31.46
N VAL A 23 -10.19 6.70 31.61
CA VAL A 23 -11.02 7.17 30.48
C VAL A 23 -10.80 8.68 30.33
N PRO A 24 -10.25 9.14 29.19
CA PRO A 24 -10.02 10.56 28.95
C PRO A 24 -11.31 11.38 29.08
N THR A 25 -11.18 12.64 29.47
CA THR A 25 -12.33 13.57 29.51
C THR A 25 -12.44 14.32 28.19
N SER A 26 -13.62 14.84 27.86
CA SER A 26 -13.83 15.63 26.64
C SER A 26 -13.02 16.93 26.58
N VAL A 27 -12.33 17.31 27.67
CA VAL A 27 -11.40 18.42 27.70
C VAL A 27 -10.12 18.09 26.92
N ASP A 28 -9.66 16.83 26.96
CA ASP A 28 -8.54 16.33 26.18
C ASP A 28 -9.03 15.80 24.82
N SER A 29 -9.21 16.72 23.87
CA SER A 29 -9.93 16.42 22.62
C SER A 29 -9.39 15.21 21.85
N TYR A 30 -8.07 15.02 21.78
CA TYR A 30 -7.46 13.91 21.04
C TYR A 30 -7.62 12.56 21.77
N ASP A 31 -7.25 12.48 23.05
CA ASP A 31 -7.31 11.23 23.82
C ASP A 31 -8.76 10.77 23.96
N PHE A 32 -9.68 11.70 24.18
CA PHE A 32 -11.11 11.41 24.20
C PHE A 32 -11.62 10.94 22.83
N HIS A 33 -11.20 11.60 21.74
CA HIS A 33 -11.60 11.19 20.40
C HIS A 33 -11.08 9.78 20.05
N HIS A 34 -9.83 9.46 20.38
CA HIS A 34 -9.26 8.14 20.13
C HIS A 34 -9.95 7.05 20.98
N TRP A 35 -10.17 7.32 22.27
CA TRP A 35 -10.94 6.45 23.14
C TRP A 35 -12.36 6.25 22.61
N GLU A 36 -13.01 7.32 22.14
CA GLU A 36 -14.35 7.27 21.58
C GLU A 36 -14.37 6.46 20.28
N GLN A 37 -13.39 6.63 19.38
CA GLN A 37 -13.26 5.79 18.18
C GLN A 37 -13.15 4.30 18.54
N GLU A 38 -12.35 3.96 19.55
CA GLU A 38 -12.19 2.57 20.00
C GLU A 38 -13.47 2.02 20.66
N ALA A 39 -14.15 2.82 21.49
CA ALA A 39 -15.46 2.47 22.05
C ALA A 39 -16.48 2.24 20.93
N ARG A 40 -16.52 3.12 19.92
CA ARG A 40 -17.40 2.99 18.76
C ARG A 40 -17.06 1.76 17.91
N ARG A 41 -15.78 1.42 17.73
CA ARG A 41 -15.35 0.20 17.04
C ARG A 41 -15.88 -1.05 17.75
N ARG A 42 -15.79 -1.08 19.08
CA ARG A 42 -16.36 -2.15 19.92
C ARG A 42 -17.89 -2.19 19.85
N CYS A 43 -18.55 -1.05 19.75
CA CYS A 43 -20.00 -0.98 19.51
C CYS A 43 -20.39 -1.51 18.13
N GLY A 44 -19.63 -1.15 17.08
CA GLY A 44 -19.89 -1.55 15.69
C GLY A 44 -19.77 -3.06 15.46
N LEU A 45 -18.92 -3.72 16.24
CA LEU A 45 -18.85 -5.19 16.32
C LEU A 45 -20.17 -5.84 16.77
N ILE A 46 -21.04 -5.11 17.45
CA ILE A 46 -22.31 -5.63 18.00
C ILE A 46 -23.49 -5.41 17.04
N GLY A 47 -23.31 -4.61 15.98
CA GLY A 47 -24.29 -4.55 14.89
C GLY A 47 -24.38 -3.20 14.22
N SER A 48 -24.00 -3.14 12.95
CA SER A 48 -24.90 -2.69 11.88
C SER A 48 -24.13 -2.48 10.57
N GLN A 49 -24.71 -2.98 9.49
CA GLN A 49 -24.47 -2.48 8.14
C GLN A 49 -24.98 -1.02 8.08
N GLY A 50 -24.12 -0.05 8.38
CA GLY A 50 -24.50 1.35 8.57
C GLY A 50 -23.95 2.30 7.50
N ASN A 51 -24.85 2.74 6.61
CA ASN A 51 -24.92 4.01 5.87
C ASN A 51 -23.60 4.73 5.48
N GLN A 52 -23.20 4.61 4.20
CA GLN A 52 -22.01 5.25 3.61
C GLN A 52 -21.95 6.78 3.83
N SER A 53 -23.09 7.47 3.94
CA SER A 53 -23.14 8.90 4.25
C SER A 53 -22.63 9.24 5.65
N ALA A 54 -22.84 8.36 6.63
CA ALA A 54 -22.30 8.52 7.98
C ALA A 54 -20.78 8.34 7.97
N PHE A 55 -20.27 7.43 7.13
CA PHE A 55 -18.83 7.23 6.93
C PHE A 55 -18.15 8.42 6.25
N LEU A 56 -18.77 9.02 5.22
CA LEU A 56 -18.21 10.21 4.58
C LEU A 56 -18.20 11.43 5.51
N ARG A 57 -19.32 11.71 6.21
CA ARG A 57 -19.35 12.78 7.23
C ARG A 57 -18.33 12.54 8.35
N LYS A 58 -18.04 11.27 8.67
CA LYS A 58 -16.98 10.90 9.60
C LYS A 58 -15.60 11.30 9.05
N ILE A 59 -15.29 10.95 7.79
CA ILE A 59 -14.01 11.35 7.16
C ILE A 59 -13.86 12.87 7.19
N ASP A 60 -14.91 13.61 6.86
CA ASP A 60 -14.85 15.08 6.88
C ASP A 60 -14.63 15.63 8.31
N CYS A 61 -15.27 15.04 9.32
CA CYS A 61 -15.11 15.45 10.72
C CYS A 61 -13.69 15.12 11.25
N ASP A 62 -13.18 13.92 10.94
CA ASP A 62 -11.83 13.49 11.31
C ASP A 62 -10.77 14.36 10.60
N ALA A 63 -10.98 14.70 9.32
CA ALA A 63 -10.11 15.61 8.58
C ALA A 63 -10.09 17.02 9.19
N ASN A 64 -11.25 17.56 9.55
CA ASN A 64 -11.35 18.88 10.19
C ASN A 64 -10.68 18.90 11.57
N LEU A 65 -10.88 17.87 12.40
CA LEU A 65 -10.19 17.74 13.69
C LEU A 65 -8.67 17.68 13.51
N LEU A 66 -8.18 16.97 12.50
CA LEU A 66 -6.77 16.87 12.21
C LEU A 66 -6.19 18.24 11.75
N VAL A 67 -6.92 18.96 10.90
CA VAL A 67 -6.55 20.33 10.47
C VAL A 67 -6.50 21.28 11.68
N ASP A 68 -7.51 21.23 12.56
CA ASP A 68 -7.55 22.05 13.77
C ASP A 68 -6.40 21.73 14.73
N GLU A 69 -6.07 20.45 14.91
CA GLU A 69 -4.98 20.03 15.77
C GLU A 69 -3.61 20.40 15.19
N VAL A 70 -3.44 20.30 13.86
CA VAL A 70 -2.24 20.81 13.16
C VAL A 70 -2.13 22.33 13.34
N ALA A 71 -3.24 23.06 13.24
CA ALA A 71 -3.28 24.51 13.45
C ALA A 71 -3.03 24.93 14.92
N LYS A 72 -3.42 24.09 15.90
CA LYS A 72 -3.14 24.30 17.33
C LYS A 72 -1.70 23.92 17.70
N CYS A 73 -1.16 22.84 17.12
CA CYS A 73 0.22 22.41 17.31
C CYS A 73 1.23 23.51 16.93
N GLY A 74 0.91 24.35 15.95
CA GLY A 74 1.72 25.52 15.61
C GLY A 74 1.85 26.55 16.73
N ARG A 75 0.98 26.53 17.75
CA ARG A 75 0.93 27.52 18.84
C ARG A 75 1.49 27.05 20.17
N THR A 76 1.39 25.76 20.50
CA THR A 76 1.66 25.31 21.87
C THR A 76 2.99 24.62 22.08
N GLY A 77 3.75 24.26 21.04
CA GLY A 77 5.10 23.65 21.17
C GLY A 77 5.15 22.30 21.90
N ALA A 78 4.05 21.85 22.50
CA ALA A 78 3.93 20.61 23.25
C ALA A 78 3.52 19.48 22.31
N SER A 79 4.49 18.89 21.62
CA SER A 79 4.26 17.65 20.87
C SER A 79 4.33 16.45 21.82
N ARG A 80 3.23 15.70 21.95
CA ARG A 80 3.28 14.36 22.54
C ARG A 80 3.78 13.37 21.49
N ASN A 81 4.85 12.62 21.80
CA ASN A 81 5.18 11.41 21.06
C ASN A 81 4.16 10.35 21.44
N VAL A 82 3.26 10.01 20.51
CA VAL A 82 2.32 8.90 20.71
C VAL A 82 2.93 7.68 20.02
N PRO A 83 3.54 6.72 20.75
CA PRO A 83 4.00 5.48 20.14
C PRO A 83 2.82 4.74 19.55
N HIS A 84 2.67 4.80 18.22
CA HIS A 84 1.63 4.08 17.50
C HIS A 84 2.11 2.65 17.28
N SER A 85 1.49 1.70 17.99
CA SER A 85 1.53 0.30 17.58
C SER A 85 0.37 0.06 16.61
N PHE A 86 0.69 -0.37 15.38
CA PHE A 86 -0.33 -0.72 14.39
C PHE A 86 -0.92 -2.08 14.78
N GLY A 87 -2.13 -2.08 15.33
CA GLY A 87 -2.85 -3.27 15.73
C GLY A 87 -3.42 -4.04 14.53
N THR A 88 -3.55 -3.40 13.37
CA THR A 88 -4.04 -4.03 12.13
C THR A 88 -3.22 -3.66 10.90
N GLU A 89 -3.27 -4.52 9.87
CA GLU A 89 -2.68 -4.23 8.55
C GLU A 89 -3.31 -2.99 7.90
N HIS A 90 -4.59 -2.71 8.20
CA HIS A 90 -5.28 -1.52 7.72
C HIS A 90 -4.70 -0.25 8.34
N GLU A 91 -4.42 -0.23 9.65
CA GLU A 91 -3.80 0.92 10.32
C GLU A 91 -2.39 1.19 9.77
N LEU A 92 -1.60 0.12 9.58
CA LEU A 92 -0.29 0.22 8.96
C LEU A 92 -0.38 0.80 7.54
N THR A 93 -1.31 0.29 6.74
CA THR A 93 -1.55 0.77 5.37
C THR A 93 -1.96 2.25 5.36
N ALA A 94 -2.89 2.64 6.24
CA ALA A 94 -3.33 4.02 6.39
C ALA A 94 -2.14 4.93 6.75
N PHE A 95 -1.34 4.54 7.76
CA PHE A 95 -0.15 5.27 8.14
C PHE A 95 0.85 5.43 7.01
N LEU A 96 1.19 4.34 6.33
CA LEU A 96 2.18 4.36 5.24
C LEU A 96 1.68 5.21 4.07
N SER A 97 0.38 5.16 3.75
CA SER A 97 -0.20 6.00 2.70
C SER A 97 -0.18 7.48 3.08
N SER A 98 -0.48 7.83 4.33
CA SER A 98 -0.38 9.19 4.84
C SER A 98 1.06 9.68 4.83
N LEU A 99 2.02 8.85 5.24
CA LEU A 99 3.45 9.17 5.20
C LEU A 99 3.94 9.42 3.77
N GLU A 100 3.54 8.57 2.81
CA GLU A 100 3.87 8.78 1.40
C GLU A 100 3.32 10.11 0.88
N VAL A 101 2.05 10.39 1.14
CA VAL A 101 1.40 11.64 0.73
C VAL A 101 2.12 12.84 1.36
N LEU A 102 2.39 12.82 2.66
CA LEU A 102 3.08 13.91 3.36
C LEU A 102 4.47 14.17 2.80
N LEU A 103 5.26 13.13 2.53
CA LEU A 103 6.57 13.25 1.91
C LEU A 103 6.45 13.93 0.54
N ARG A 104 5.51 13.49 -0.30
CA ARG A 104 5.33 14.05 -1.65
C ARG A 104 4.84 15.48 -1.63
N VAL A 105 3.88 15.82 -0.79
CA VAL A 105 3.40 17.20 -0.63
C VAL A 105 4.53 18.09 -0.11
N PHE A 106 5.36 17.60 0.83
CA PHE A 106 6.54 18.33 1.29
C PHE A 106 7.52 18.64 0.15
N PHE A 107 7.78 17.71 -0.78
CA PHE A 107 8.66 17.99 -1.90
C PHE A 107 8.07 18.95 -2.94
N LEU A 108 6.74 19.04 -3.03
CA LEU A 108 6.05 20.01 -3.87
C LEU A 108 5.97 21.41 -3.24
N ASP A 109 5.95 21.48 -1.91
CA ASP A 109 5.94 22.72 -1.12
C ASP A 109 6.96 22.62 0.04
N SER A 110 8.25 22.63 -0.32
CA SER A 110 9.33 22.41 0.64
C SER A 110 9.65 23.61 1.53
N SER A 111 8.93 24.72 1.32
CA SER A 111 8.87 25.89 2.20
C SER A 111 7.89 25.74 3.36
N ASN A 112 7.06 24.69 3.35
CA ASN A 112 6.03 24.50 4.35
C ASN A 112 6.58 23.90 5.65
N GLU A 113 6.84 24.76 6.63
CA GLU A 113 7.35 24.36 7.95
C GLU A 113 6.42 23.38 8.69
N ALA A 114 5.10 23.45 8.49
CA ALA A 114 4.17 22.53 9.13
C ALA A 114 4.34 21.09 8.62
N LEU A 115 4.59 20.92 7.31
CA LEU A 115 4.91 19.60 6.72
C LEU A 115 6.24 19.08 7.26
N LEU A 116 7.25 19.95 7.36
CA LEU A 116 8.56 19.59 7.90
C LEU A 116 8.46 19.10 9.36
N VAL A 117 7.79 19.86 10.23
CA VAL A 117 7.57 19.49 11.63
C VAL A 117 6.79 18.18 11.73
N THR A 118 5.78 17.99 10.90
CA THR A 118 4.99 16.76 10.86
C THR A 118 5.84 15.55 10.47
N LEU A 119 6.65 15.65 9.41
CA LEU A 119 7.56 14.58 8.98
C LEU A 119 8.63 14.25 10.03
N GLN A 120 9.13 15.24 10.77
CA GLN A 120 10.09 15.02 11.85
C GLN A 120 9.49 14.17 12.98
N LYS A 121 8.21 14.34 13.29
CA LYS A 121 7.49 13.53 14.30
C LYS A 121 7.39 12.06 13.89
N PHE A 122 7.36 11.76 12.59
CA PHE A 122 7.31 10.37 12.10
C PHE A 122 8.64 9.63 12.15
N ARG A 123 9.75 10.26 12.56
CA ARG A 123 11.09 9.64 12.56
C ARG A 123 11.18 8.37 13.41
N GLU A 124 10.55 8.37 14.58
CA GLU A 124 10.53 7.21 15.48
C GLU A 124 9.77 6.05 14.84
N ASN A 125 8.57 6.31 14.30
CA ASN A 125 7.78 5.33 13.57
C ASN A 125 8.52 4.80 12.34
N PHE A 126 9.18 5.66 11.57
CA PHE A 126 9.97 5.24 10.41
C PHE A 126 11.09 4.27 10.81
N THR A 127 11.82 4.60 11.87
CA THR A 127 12.90 3.76 12.40
C THR A 127 12.37 2.41 12.89
N ASP A 128 11.21 2.40 13.56
CA ASP A 128 10.54 1.17 13.99
C ASP A 128 10.09 0.31 12.79
N LEU A 129 9.47 0.92 11.78
CA LEU A 129 9.06 0.24 10.55
C LEU A 129 10.24 -0.35 9.78
N GLN A 130 11.38 0.34 9.76
CA GLN A 130 12.61 -0.16 9.16
C GLN A 130 13.16 -1.37 9.94
N LYS A 131 13.22 -1.29 11.27
CA LYS A 131 13.64 -2.41 12.14
C LYS A 131 12.75 -3.64 11.97
N LYS A 132 11.43 -3.41 11.83
CA LYS A 132 10.42 -4.45 11.54
C LYS A 132 10.45 -4.93 10.08
N LYS A 133 11.36 -4.42 9.25
CA LYS A 133 11.49 -4.73 7.81
C LYS A 133 10.20 -4.50 7.02
N VAL A 134 9.34 -3.59 7.48
CA VAL A 134 8.15 -3.17 6.73
C VAL A 134 8.57 -2.31 5.55
N ILE A 135 9.53 -1.42 5.78
CA ILE A 135 10.13 -0.52 4.78
C ILE A 135 11.63 -0.79 4.68
N GLY A 136 12.20 -0.57 3.50
CA GLY A 136 13.61 -0.83 3.19
C GLY A 136 13.80 -1.28 1.74
N LEU A 137 15.01 -1.10 1.21
CA LEU A 137 15.32 -1.45 -0.20
C LEU A 137 15.42 -2.96 -0.44
N GLU A 138 16.04 -3.70 0.47
CA GLU A 138 16.29 -5.15 0.26
C GLU A 138 15.21 -6.03 0.87
N TYR A 139 14.63 -5.62 2.00
CA TYR A 139 13.72 -6.46 2.79
C TYR A 139 12.34 -5.83 3.02
N GLY A 140 12.10 -4.60 2.54
CA GLY A 140 10.86 -3.87 2.77
C GLY A 140 9.77 -4.19 1.75
N LYS A 141 8.51 -4.17 2.20
CA LYS A 141 7.32 -4.24 1.32
C LYS A 141 7.06 -2.93 0.58
N TYR A 142 7.54 -1.80 1.12
CA TYR A 142 7.31 -0.45 0.59
C TYR A 142 8.63 0.30 0.37
N PRO A 143 9.48 -0.17 -0.56
CA PRO A 143 10.75 0.48 -0.88
C PRO A 143 10.59 1.92 -1.42
N GLU A 144 9.46 2.25 -2.05
CA GLU A 144 9.19 3.59 -2.56
C GLU A 144 9.15 4.63 -1.43
N ILE A 145 8.46 4.32 -0.34
CA ILE A 145 8.34 5.18 0.85
C ILE A 145 9.70 5.33 1.53
N TYR A 146 10.46 4.23 1.60
CA TYR A 146 11.82 4.25 2.11
C TYR A 146 12.71 5.20 1.30
N VAL A 147 12.71 5.10 -0.03
CA VAL A 147 13.47 6.00 -0.92
C VAL A 147 13.04 7.46 -0.73
N LEU A 148 11.74 7.76 -0.66
CA LEU A 148 11.25 9.12 -0.43
C LEU A 148 11.75 9.70 0.90
N TYR A 149 11.79 8.89 1.96
CA TYR A 149 12.27 9.34 3.26
C TYR A 149 13.80 9.53 3.29
N GLU A 150 14.55 8.67 2.59
CA GLU A 150 16.00 8.84 2.42
C GLU A 150 16.32 10.10 1.59
N LEU A 151 15.53 10.41 0.56
CA LEU A 151 15.62 11.69 -0.16
C LEU A 151 15.32 12.87 0.77
N PHE A 152 14.31 12.75 1.63
CA PHE A 152 13.96 13.79 2.60
C PHE A 152 15.12 14.06 3.57
N SER A 153 15.74 12.99 4.06
CA SER A 153 16.93 13.04 4.90
C SER A 153 18.11 13.66 4.15
N LEU A 154 18.36 13.24 2.91
CA LEU A 154 19.41 13.78 2.06
C LEU A 154 19.23 15.28 1.80
N ARG A 155 18.00 15.75 1.57
CA ARG A 155 17.71 17.18 1.41
C ARG A 155 18.14 17.97 2.63
N LYS A 156 17.78 17.50 3.84
CA LYS A 156 18.21 18.12 5.10
C LYS A 156 19.74 18.12 5.22
N LEU A 157 20.40 17.04 4.81
CA LEU A 157 21.85 16.94 4.87
C LEU A 157 22.55 17.90 3.88
N LEU A 158 22.04 18.01 2.65
CA LEU A 158 22.54 18.94 1.63
C LEU A 158 22.39 20.40 2.08
N LEU A 159 21.28 20.77 2.72
CA LEU A 159 21.08 22.12 3.24
C LEU A 159 22.01 22.45 4.43
N ASN A 160 22.46 21.43 5.17
CA ASN A 160 23.40 21.57 6.28
C ASN A 160 24.84 21.20 5.90
N TRP A 161 25.16 21.13 4.59
CA TRP A 161 26.43 20.57 4.09
C TRP A 161 27.68 21.23 4.68
N LYS A 162 27.67 22.56 4.81
CA LYS A 162 28.79 23.35 5.35
C LYS A 162 29.14 23.00 6.80
N GLY A 163 28.19 22.49 7.57
CA GLY A 163 28.40 22.08 8.97
C GLY A 163 28.93 20.66 9.14
N MET A 164 29.14 19.92 8.05
CA MET A 164 29.58 18.52 8.09
C MET A 164 31.07 18.38 7.85
N THR A 165 31.69 17.38 8.48
CA THR A 165 33.08 17.02 8.20
C THR A 165 33.21 16.41 6.80
N PRO A 166 34.36 16.55 6.12
CA PRO A 166 34.59 15.97 4.80
C PRO A 166 34.35 14.45 4.74
N GLU A 167 34.63 13.72 5.82
CA GLU A 167 34.40 12.28 5.93
C GLU A 167 32.90 11.96 5.89
N ASN A 168 32.10 12.69 6.67
CA ASN A 168 30.65 12.54 6.69
C ASN A 168 30.03 12.91 5.34
N GLN A 169 30.52 14.00 4.73
CA GLN A 169 30.13 14.41 3.38
C GLN A 169 30.35 13.27 2.38
N LYS A 170 31.54 12.65 2.39
CA LYS A 170 31.86 11.52 1.50
C LYS A 170 30.96 10.31 1.72
N VAL A 171 30.68 9.96 2.98
CA VAL A 171 29.76 8.86 3.34
C VAL A 171 28.35 9.16 2.82
N ILE A 172 27.84 10.36 3.07
CA ILE A 172 26.50 10.79 2.63
C ILE A 172 26.39 10.72 1.10
N THR A 173 27.36 11.25 0.36
CA THR A 173 27.34 11.22 -1.10
C THR A 173 27.32 9.79 -1.64
N ARG A 174 28.16 8.90 -1.10
CA ARG A 174 28.19 7.48 -1.52
C ARG A 174 26.89 6.76 -1.22
N THR A 175 26.36 6.94 -0.01
CA THR A 175 25.07 6.37 0.38
C THR A 175 23.95 6.89 -0.53
N ALA A 176 23.90 8.20 -0.78
CA ALA A 176 22.93 8.81 -1.68
C ALA A 176 23.03 8.26 -3.12
N MET A 177 24.24 8.13 -3.66
CA MET A 177 24.47 7.52 -4.98
C MET A 177 23.96 6.08 -5.04
N SER A 178 24.12 5.31 -3.95
CA SER A 178 23.59 3.95 -3.89
C SER A 178 22.06 3.93 -4.04
N TYR A 179 21.36 4.91 -3.45
CA TYR A 179 19.91 5.06 -3.59
C TYR A 179 19.50 5.44 -5.01
N MET A 180 20.30 6.26 -5.70
CA MET A 180 19.98 6.68 -7.08
C MET A 180 19.94 5.50 -8.04
N ALA A 181 20.72 4.45 -7.77
CA ALA A 181 20.75 3.24 -8.59
C ALA A 181 19.46 2.41 -8.52
N TYR A 182 18.58 2.64 -7.53
CA TYR A 182 17.33 1.89 -7.36
C TYR A 182 16.17 2.45 -8.17
N VAL A 183 16.20 3.72 -8.59
CA VAL A 183 15.11 4.32 -9.38
C VAL A 183 15.66 4.75 -10.72
N ARG A 184 15.14 4.15 -11.79
CA ARG A 184 15.45 4.55 -13.17
C ARG A 184 14.52 5.68 -13.59
N SER A 185 15.06 6.89 -13.63
CA SER A 185 14.44 8.04 -14.30
C SER A 185 15.53 9.05 -14.72
N PRO A 186 15.25 9.96 -15.68
CA PRO A 186 16.17 11.03 -16.03
C PRO A 186 16.58 11.92 -14.83
N GLU A 187 15.64 12.21 -13.93
CA GLU A 187 15.83 13.05 -12.75
C GLU A 187 16.80 12.40 -11.76
N TYR A 188 16.65 11.09 -11.52
CA TYR A 188 17.57 10.31 -10.69
C TYR A 188 18.97 10.21 -11.31
N ALA A 189 19.07 10.09 -12.64
CA ALA A 189 20.37 10.08 -13.33
C ALA A 189 21.09 11.43 -13.17
N ILE A 190 20.40 12.55 -13.38
CA ILE A 190 20.96 13.90 -13.20
C ILE A 190 21.42 14.11 -11.76
N LEU A 191 20.62 13.70 -10.78
CA LEU A 191 21.01 13.79 -9.37
C LEU A 191 22.22 12.89 -9.06
N GLY A 192 22.26 11.69 -9.63
CA GLY A 192 23.40 10.78 -9.55
C GLY A 192 24.68 11.38 -10.09
N ASP A 193 24.63 12.05 -11.25
CA ASP A 193 25.79 12.73 -11.84
C ASP A 193 26.28 13.89 -10.97
N LEU A 194 25.36 14.70 -10.42
CA LEU A 194 25.70 15.78 -9.49
C LEU A 194 26.37 15.23 -8.22
N LEU A 195 25.86 14.13 -7.67
CA LEU A 195 26.45 13.45 -6.53
C LEU A 195 27.81 12.81 -6.89
N GLY A 196 27.98 12.27 -8.09
CA GLY A 196 29.26 11.75 -8.56
C GLY A 196 30.33 12.83 -8.72
N MET A 197 29.95 14.03 -9.18
CA MET A 197 30.84 15.20 -9.21
C MET A 197 31.18 15.68 -7.79
N ALA A 198 30.18 15.70 -6.91
CA ALA A 198 30.35 16.01 -5.49
C ALA A 198 31.34 15.07 -4.80
N GLU A 199 31.28 13.77 -5.07
CA GLU A 199 32.20 12.79 -4.47
C GLU A 199 33.66 13.05 -4.86
N LYS A 200 33.90 13.43 -6.13
CA LYS A 200 35.23 13.73 -6.66
C LYS A 200 35.76 15.07 -6.17
N ASN A 201 34.88 16.04 -5.96
CA ASN A 201 35.23 17.37 -5.47
C ASN A 201 34.19 17.88 -4.47
N LEU A 202 34.41 17.60 -3.18
CA LEU A 202 33.49 17.98 -2.10
C LEU A 202 33.26 19.49 -2.01
N SER A 203 34.25 20.30 -2.40
CA SER A 203 34.12 21.77 -2.40
C SER A 203 33.06 22.27 -3.40
N SER A 204 32.82 21.52 -4.48
CA SER A 204 31.82 21.85 -5.50
C SER A 204 30.38 21.74 -4.98
N VAL A 205 30.15 20.98 -3.91
CA VAL A 205 28.80 20.76 -3.38
C VAL A 205 28.22 22.04 -2.82
N ALA A 206 29.00 22.82 -2.08
CA ALA A 206 28.52 24.08 -1.49
C ALA A 206 28.05 25.08 -2.55
N VAL A 207 28.66 25.07 -3.74
CA VAL A 207 28.27 25.91 -4.88
C VAL A 207 27.06 25.32 -5.60
N ASN A 208 26.93 24.00 -5.62
CA ASN A 208 25.86 23.29 -6.32
C ASN A 208 24.67 22.89 -5.43
N THR A 209 24.67 23.22 -4.13
CA THR A 209 23.64 22.76 -3.18
C THR A 209 22.23 23.07 -3.66
N ILE A 210 21.98 24.29 -4.14
CA ILE A 210 20.66 24.71 -4.64
C ILE A 210 20.23 23.86 -5.84
N LYS A 211 21.17 23.61 -6.78
CA LYS A 211 20.93 22.77 -7.96
C LYS A 211 20.64 21.32 -7.56
N MET A 212 21.41 20.77 -6.62
CA MET A 212 21.23 19.42 -6.10
C MET A 212 19.88 19.25 -5.38
N VAL A 213 19.50 20.21 -4.54
CA VAL A 213 18.20 20.23 -3.86
C VAL A 213 17.06 20.27 -4.87
N LYS A 214 17.16 21.13 -5.90
CA LYS A 214 16.14 21.18 -6.97
C LYS A 214 16.04 19.86 -7.74
N CYS A 215 17.16 19.23 -8.10
CA CYS A 215 17.16 17.93 -8.75
C CYS A 215 16.62 16.82 -7.84
N LEU A 216 16.83 16.93 -6.53
CA LEU A 216 16.28 16.03 -5.51
C LEU A 216 14.75 16.15 -5.43
N ASP A 217 14.22 17.38 -5.38
CA ASP A 217 12.77 17.61 -5.38
C ASP A 217 12.12 17.03 -6.67
N GLN A 218 12.79 17.16 -7.83
CA GLN A 218 12.37 16.55 -9.09
C GLN A 218 12.45 15.01 -9.07
N ALA A 219 13.52 14.44 -8.49
CA ALA A 219 13.68 13.01 -8.34
C ALA A 219 12.55 12.41 -7.48
N CYS A 220 12.16 13.08 -6.40
CA CYS A 220 10.98 12.69 -5.60
C CYS A 220 9.71 12.61 -6.46
N GLY A 221 9.47 13.60 -7.33
CA GLY A 221 8.34 13.58 -8.26
C GLY A 221 8.35 12.37 -9.20
N SER A 222 9.52 11.77 -9.42
CA SER A 222 9.72 10.61 -10.30
C SER A 222 9.71 9.28 -9.55
N THR A 223 9.74 9.27 -8.21
CA THR A 223 9.65 8.03 -7.41
C THR A 223 8.26 7.39 -7.59
N PRO A 224 8.16 6.10 -7.99
CA PRO A 224 6.89 5.39 -8.15
C PRO A 224 6.00 5.46 -6.91
N TYR A 225 4.68 5.39 -7.09
CA TYR A 225 3.76 5.34 -5.95
C TYR A 225 3.75 3.97 -5.27
N ALA A 226 3.85 3.93 -3.94
CA ALA A 226 3.48 2.73 -3.17
C ALA A 226 1.95 2.59 -3.08
N PHE A 227 1.24 3.71 -2.94
CA PHE A 227 -0.22 3.79 -2.90
C PHE A 227 -0.78 4.66 -4.02
N PRO A 228 -0.80 4.18 -5.28
CA PRO A 228 -1.12 4.99 -6.45
C PRO A 228 -2.50 5.67 -6.37
N HIS A 229 -3.52 4.96 -5.91
CA HIS A 229 -4.87 5.51 -5.83
C HIS A 229 -4.98 6.67 -4.84
N ILE A 230 -4.41 6.52 -3.64
CA ILE A 230 -4.46 7.54 -2.59
C ILE A 230 -3.59 8.73 -2.99
N CYS A 231 -2.35 8.48 -3.40
CA CYS A 231 -1.43 9.54 -3.81
C CYS A 231 -1.97 10.33 -5.01
N GLN A 232 -2.45 9.67 -6.06
CA GLN A 232 -2.98 10.36 -7.23
C GLN A 232 -4.21 11.20 -6.89
N PHE A 233 -5.12 10.68 -6.07
CA PHE A 233 -6.31 11.42 -5.64
C PHE A 233 -5.95 12.66 -4.83
N VAL A 234 -5.09 12.52 -3.80
CA VAL A 234 -4.71 13.65 -2.94
C VAL A 234 -3.85 14.66 -3.72
N LEU A 235 -2.85 14.21 -4.47
CA LEU A 235 -1.94 15.10 -5.19
C LEU A 235 -2.63 15.83 -6.34
N SER A 236 -3.58 15.21 -7.04
CA SER A 236 -4.37 15.94 -8.06
C SER A 236 -5.26 17.01 -7.45
N SER A 237 -5.71 16.84 -6.20
CA SER A 237 -6.52 17.81 -5.47
C SER A 237 -5.69 18.97 -4.93
N VAL A 238 -4.53 18.66 -4.32
CA VAL A 238 -3.66 19.66 -3.67
C VAL A 238 -2.74 20.35 -4.70
N CYS A 239 -2.30 19.63 -5.73
CA CYS A 239 -1.37 20.10 -6.75
C CYS A 239 -1.80 19.65 -8.15
N PRO A 240 -2.82 20.27 -8.77
CA PRO A 240 -3.40 19.83 -10.04
C PRO A 240 -2.41 19.74 -11.22
N ARG A 241 -1.28 20.44 -11.14
CA ARG A 241 -0.21 20.43 -12.17
C ARG A 241 0.80 19.30 -11.96
N HIS A 242 0.70 18.54 -10.88
CA HIS A 242 1.59 17.42 -10.59
C HIS A 242 1.35 16.28 -11.59
N SER A 243 2.41 15.89 -12.30
CA SER A 243 2.38 14.74 -13.20
C SER A 243 2.59 13.44 -12.43
N CYS A 244 2.05 12.34 -12.95
CA CYS A 244 2.31 11.02 -12.37
C CYS A 244 3.82 10.69 -12.44
N PRO A 245 4.36 9.93 -11.46
CA PRO A 245 5.75 9.54 -11.44
C PRO A 245 6.17 8.80 -12.72
N SER A 246 7.29 9.21 -13.28
CA SER A 246 7.87 8.64 -14.50
C SER A 246 8.88 7.51 -14.22
N GLY A 247 9.41 7.44 -13.00
CA GLY A 247 10.48 6.51 -12.65
C GLY A 247 10.01 5.06 -12.55
N THR A 248 10.97 4.14 -12.57
CA THR A 248 10.74 2.72 -12.31
C THR A 248 11.71 2.23 -11.25
N LEU A 249 11.19 1.59 -10.20
CA LEU A 249 12.02 1.00 -9.15
C LEU A 249 12.63 -0.33 -9.63
N THR A 250 13.93 -0.51 -9.42
CA THR A 250 14.67 -1.75 -9.68
C THR A 250 15.20 -2.32 -8.39
N LEU A 251 14.54 -3.36 -7.88
CA LEU A 251 15.00 -4.13 -6.73
C LEU A 251 16.03 -5.16 -7.19
N LYS A 252 17.27 -5.06 -6.69
CA LYS A 252 18.28 -6.11 -6.85
C LYS A 252 17.88 -7.27 -5.93
N GLY A 253 17.39 -8.39 -6.46
CA GLY A 253 17.22 -9.61 -5.67
C GLY A 253 15.96 -10.44 -5.90
N SER A 254 15.00 -10.00 -6.71
CA SER A 254 13.89 -10.88 -7.14
C SER A 254 14.30 -11.86 -8.26
N ALA A 255 15.59 -12.21 -8.32
CA ALA A 255 16.08 -13.37 -9.06
C ALA A 255 15.47 -14.60 -8.39
N THR A 256 14.35 -15.02 -8.97
CA THR A 256 13.60 -16.22 -8.62
C THR A 256 14.59 -17.36 -8.43
N GLN A 257 14.65 -17.96 -7.24
CA GLN A 257 15.28 -19.26 -7.03
C GLN A 257 14.57 -20.26 -7.94
N LYS A 258 15.03 -20.33 -9.19
CA LYS A 258 14.63 -21.34 -10.13
C LYS A 258 15.45 -22.55 -9.73
N GLY A 259 14.81 -23.45 -8.99
CA GLY A 259 15.41 -24.68 -8.50
C GLY A 259 16.17 -25.38 -9.62
N GLU A 260 17.49 -25.34 -9.50
CA GLU A 260 18.39 -26.11 -10.33
C GLU A 260 18.35 -27.54 -9.78
N THR A 261 17.86 -28.44 -10.62
CA THR A 261 17.76 -29.88 -10.40
C THR A 261 19.10 -30.45 -9.99
N THR A 262 19.17 -30.96 -8.77
CA THR A 262 20.29 -31.71 -8.20
C THR A 262 20.52 -32.98 -9.01
N GLY A 263 21.58 -32.96 -9.82
CA GLY A 263 22.31 -34.14 -10.25
C GLY A 263 23.13 -34.68 -9.06
N VAL A 264 23.07 -36.00 -8.92
CA VAL A 264 23.68 -36.82 -7.88
C VAL A 264 25.11 -37.17 -8.31
N ASP A 265 26.10 -36.98 -7.43
CA ASP A 265 27.06 -38.02 -7.01
C ASP A 265 28.14 -37.49 -6.02
N THR A 266 28.07 -38.03 -4.79
CA THR A 266 29.16 -38.54 -3.89
C THR A 266 30.61 -38.04 -4.05
N ALA A 267 31.44 -37.82 -3.02
CA ALA A 267 31.44 -38.11 -1.57
C ALA A 267 32.59 -37.34 -0.87
N ALA A 268 32.59 -37.39 0.48
CA ALA A 268 33.70 -37.23 1.43
C ALA A 268 33.72 -35.98 2.36
N THR A 269 33.08 -36.18 3.53
CA THR A 269 33.59 -35.95 4.91
C THR A 269 34.12 -34.57 5.34
N ALA A 270 33.44 -33.93 6.30
CA ALA A 270 33.82 -33.95 7.72
C ALA A 270 33.03 -32.91 8.55
N ASP A 271 32.43 -33.40 9.62
CA ASP A 271 31.77 -32.76 10.77
C ASP A 271 32.32 -31.42 11.25
N VAL A 272 31.43 -30.47 11.59
CA VAL A 272 31.26 -29.92 12.96
C VAL A 272 29.82 -29.42 13.12
N ALA A 273 29.17 -29.92 14.16
CA ALA A 273 27.79 -29.67 14.56
C ALA A 273 27.61 -28.35 15.34
N ASN A 274 26.46 -27.69 15.19
CA ASN A 274 25.54 -27.42 16.31
C ASN A 274 24.16 -26.89 15.84
N PRO A 275 23.08 -27.07 16.63
CA PRO A 275 21.75 -27.28 16.09
C PRO A 275 20.68 -26.26 16.52
N MET A 276 19.59 -26.31 15.73
CA MET A 276 18.17 -26.24 16.11
C MET A 276 17.61 -25.02 16.86
N ALA A 277 16.83 -24.24 16.12
CA ALA A 277 15.48 -23.85 16.55
C ALA A 277 14.59 -23.75 15.29
N THR A 278 13.96 -24.86 14.94
CA THR A 278 13.10 -25.02 13.76
C THR A 278 11.67 -24.64 14.12
N GLU A 279 11.15 -23.56 13.53
CA GLU A 279 9.74 -23.19 13.63
C GLU A 279 8.84 -24.05 12.71
N PRO A 280 7.58 -24.31 13.09
CA PRO A 280 6.74 -25.31 12.44
C PRO A 280 6.02 -24.74 11.22
N SER A 281 6.41 -25.22 10.03
CA SER A 281 5.70 -24.96 8.78
C SER A 281 4.43 -25.80 8.68
N HIS A 282 3.27 -25.19 8.94
CA HIS A 282 1.96 -25.80 8.65
C HIS A 282 1.68 -25.79 7.14
N THR A 283 2.29 -26.69 6.38
CA THR A 283 1.84 -27.00 5.01
C THR A 283 0.76 -28.06 5.07
N ARG A 284 -0.50 -27.62 5.03
CA ARG A 284 -1.69 -28.49 4.92
C ARG A 284 -1.77 -29.03 3.49
N LYS A 285 -0.93 -30.03 3.18
CA LYS A 285 -0.91 -30.76 1.91
C LYS A 285 -2.07 -31.75 1.92
N ARG A 286 -3.14 -31.43 1.20
CA ARG A 286 -4.27 -32.33 0.92
C ARG A 286 -3.72 -33.53 0.12
N ALA A 287 -3.56 -34.67 0.78
CA ALA A 287 -3.31 -35.95 0.15
C ALA A 287 -4.51 -36.33 -0.72
N ARG A 288 -4.25 -36.55 -2.01
CA ARG A 288 -5.17 -37.23 -2.92
C ARG A 288 -4.92 -38.72 -2.73
N ASN A 289 -5.84 -39.41 -2.08
CA ASN A 289 -5.88 -40.86 -2.14
C ASN A 289 -6.43 -41.23 -3.52
N ALA A 290 -5.58 -41.90 -4.30
CA ALA A 290 -5.97 -42.77 -5.38
C ALA A 290 -6.36 -44.13 -4.78
N ASP A 291 -7.12 -44.90 -5.56
CA ASP A 291 -7.65 -46.24 -5.26
C ASP A 291 -8.84 -46.19 -4.27
N ASP A 292 -10.04 -46.68 -4.57
CA ASP A 292 -10.35 -47.93 -5.25
C ASP A 292 -11.73 -47.87 -5.94
N VAL A 293 -11.87 -48.69 -6.97
CA VAL A 293 -13.03 -48.88 -7.85
C VAL A 293 -13.99 -49.87 -7.20
N THR A 294 -15.23 -49.48 -6.88
CA THR A 294 -16.43 -50.28 -7.21
C THR A 294 -17.75 -49.57 -6.90
N LYS A 295 -18.58 -49.54 -7.96
CA LYS A 295 -20.05 -49.48 -8.04
C LYS A 295 -20.85 -49.47 -6.72
N GLY A 296 -21.76 -48.51 -6.63
CA GLY A 296 -22.89 -48.53 -5.71
C GLY A 296 -23.78 -47.31 -5.93
N GLU A 297 -24.75 -47.44 -6.82
CA GLU A 297 -25.83 -46.49 -7.02
C GLU A 297 -26.59 -46.27 -5.71
N THR A 298 -26.67 -45.04 -5.23
CA THR A 298 -27.87 -44.51 -4.57
C THR A 298 -27.78 -42.99 -4.48
N SER A 299 -28.56 -42.37 -5.35
CA SER A 299 -28.92 -40.97 -5.39
C SER A 299 -29.38 -40.45 -4.03
N THR A 300 -28.52 -39.69 -3.36
CA THR A 300 -28.89 -38.81 -2.24
C THR A 300 -28.97 -37.37 -2.76
N GLU A 301 -30.05 -37.11 -3.51
CA GLU A 301 -30.55 -35.76 -3.77
C GLU A 301 -31.41 -35.33 -2.58
N THR A 302 -30.80 -34.70 -1.57
CA THR A 302 -31.51 -33.90 -0.55
C THR A 302 -30.46 -33.15 0.27
N ASP A 303 -30.29 -31.86 -0.01
CA ASP A 303 -30.06 -30.77 0.97
C ASP A 303 -29.38 -29.49 0.43
N ASP A 304 -29.25 -29.30 -0.88
CA ASP A 304 -28.77 -28.03 -1.45
C ASP A 304 -29.89 -27.00 -1.76
N GLN A 305 -31.14 -27.25 -1.35
CA GLN A 305 -32.28 -26.37 -1.70
C GLN A 305 -32.51 -25.17 -0.77
N VAL A 306 -31.87 -25.08 0.41
CA VAL A 306 -32.30 -24.10 1.43
C VAL A 306 -31.58 -22.73 1.35
N ALA A 307 -30.71 -22.49 0.37
CA ALA A 307 -30.16 -21.13 0.15
C ALA A 307 -29.99 -20.77 -1.33
N ALA A 308 -30.97 -21.15 -2.16
CA ALA A 308 -31.13 -20.55 -3.49
C ALA A 308 -31.65 -19.10 -3.37
N GLU A 309 -31.00 -18.26 -2.56
CA GLU A 309 -31.09 -16.81 -2.72
C GLU A 309 -30.75 -16.53 -4.17
N LYS A 310 -31.75 -16.03 -4.93
CA LYS A 310 -31.74 -15.84 -6.39
C LYS A 310 -30.41 -15.26 -6.87
N ARG A 311 -29.45 -16.13 -7.22
CA ARG A 311 -28.14 -15.71 -7.70
C ARG A 311 -28.36 -14.98 -9.01
N GLN A 312 -27.94 -13.72 -9.07
CA GLN A 312 -28.12 -12.90 -10.26
C GLN A 312 -27.26 -13.46 -11.40
N GLN A 313 -27.86 -13.68 -12.57
CA GLN A 313 -27.11 -14.08 -13.75
C GLN A 313 -26.17 -12.94 -14.19
N CYS A 314 -24.99 -13.31 -14.67
CA CYS A 314 -24.03 -12.35 -15.18
C CYS A 314 -24.52 -11.80 -16.52
N VAL A 315 -24.63 -10.47 -16.66
CA VAL A 315 -25.18 -9.83 -17.88
C VAL A 315 -24.10 -9.39 -18.88
N SER A 316 -22.84 -9.73 -18.66
CA SER A 316 -21.74 -9.35 -19.55
C SER A 316 -21.71 -10.20 -20.81
N LYS A 317 -21.46 -9.57 -21.96
CA LYS A 317 -21.24 -10.24 -23.26
C LYS A 317 -20.05 -11.20 -23.26
N TYR A 318 -19.10 -11.03 -22.34
CA TYR A 318 -17.94 -11.90 -22.20
C TYR A 318 -18.26 -13.25 -21.53
N HIS A 319 -19.44 -13.39 -20.91
CA HIS A 319 -19.74 -14.52 -20.03
C HIS A 319 -19.77 -15.85 -20.76
N SER A 320 -20.46 -15.91 -21.91
CA SER A 320 -20.64 -17.12 -22.72
C SER A 320 -19.31 -17.70 -23.19
N ARG A 321 -18.36 -16.84 -23.56
CA ARG A 321 -17.07 -17.24 -24.14
C ARG A 321 -16.00 -17.52 -23.09
N TYR A 322 -15.91 -16.69 -22.05
CA TYR A 322 -14.74 -16.67 -21.15
C TYR A 322 -15.02 -17.21 -19.74
N SER A 323 -16.30 -17.29 -19.32
CA SER A 323 -16.68 -17.73 -17.98
C SER A 323 -17.38 -19.09 -18.03
N ALA A 324 -17.35 -19.82 -16.91
CA ALA A 324 -18.19 -21.00 -16.75
C ALA A 324 -19.65 -20.56 -16.52
N ALA A 325 -20.62 -21.27 -17.13
CA ALA A 325 -22.06 -20.98 -17.04
C ALA A 325 -22.60 -20.94 -15.60
N ARG A 326 -21.96 -21.67 -14.68
CA ARG A 326 -22.30 -21.70 -13.25
C ARG A 326 -21.76 -20.52 -12.43
N ARG A 327 -21.05 -19.57 -13.04
CA ARG A 327 -20.54 -18.38 -12.33
C ARG A 327 -21.60 -17.30 -12.34
N PHE A 328 -21.98 -16.84 -11.15
CA PHE A 328 -23.01 -15.83 -10.99
C PHE A 328 -22.41 -14.46 -10.66
N ALA A 329 -23.22 -13.43 -10.83
CA ALA A 329 -22.87 -12.10 -10.38
C ALA A 329 -23.02 -12.02 -8.84
N SER A 330 -22.14 -11.26 -8.19
CA SER A 330 -22.19 -11.09 -6.73
C SER A 330 -23.28 -10.09 -6.33
N LYS A 331 -23.69 -10.09 -5.05
CA LYS A 331 -24.64 -9.11 -4.53
C LYS A 331 -24.08 -7.69 -4.70
N GLY A 332 -24.71 -6.88 -5.55
CA GLY A 332 -24.29 -5.52 -5.88
C GLY A 332 -23.36 -5.40 -7.11
N CYS A 333 -23.04 -6.49 -7.78
CA CYS A 333 -22.37 -6.45 -9.08
C CYS A 333 -23.24 -7.14 -10.13
N ARG A 334 -23.38 -6.55 -11.32
CA ARG A 334 -24.11 -7.18 -12.44
C ARG A 334 -23.28 -8.20 -13.21
N PHE A 335 -22.02 -8.38 -12.82
CA PHE A 335 -21.05 -9.25 -13.50
C PHE A 335 -20.45 -10.27 -12.53
N CYS A 336 -20.12 -11.47 -13.03
CA CYS A 336 -19.23 -12.37 -12.28
C CYS A 336 -17.81 -11.77 -12.23
N GLY A 337 -16.95 -12.26 -11.32
CA GLY A 337 -15.61 -11.67 -11.12
C GLY A 337 -14.75 -11.58 -12.37
N LEU A 338 -14.77 -12.61 -13.23
CA LEU A 338 -14.04 -12.59 -14.51
C LEU A 338 -14.64 -11.60 -15.50
N CYS A 339 -15.96 -11.61 -15.66
CA CYS A 339 -16.63 -10.70 -16.58
C CYS A 339 -16.45 -9.24 -16.15
N HIS A 340 -16.54 -8.92 -14.86
CA HIS A 340 -16.29 -7.55 -14.39
C HIS A 340 -14.87 -7.10 -14.76
N MET A 341 -13.87 -7.95 -14.52
CA MET A 341 -12.48 -7.67 -14.90
C MET A 341 -12.36 -7.39 -16.40
N MET A 342 -13.06 -8.16 -17.25
CA MET A 342 -13.07 -7.92 -18.69
C MET A 342 -13.81 -6.63 -19.07
N GLU A 343 -14.94 -6.32 -18.45
CA GLU A 343 -15.67 -5.06 -18.66
C GLU A 343 -14.79 -3.83 -18.34
N ILE A 344 -14.02 -3.88 -17.24
CA ILE A 344 -13.07 -2.83 -16.87
C ILE A 344 -12.00 -2.68 -17.95
N LEU A 345 -11.34 -3.79 -18.31
CA LEU A 345 -10.20 -3.75 -19.22
C LEU A 345 -10.60 -3.41 -20.65
N PHE A 346 -11.77 -3.83 -21.10
CA PHE A 346 -12.10 -3.84 -22.52
C PHE A 346 -13.27 -2.94 -22.91
N ASN A 347 -14.18 -2.62 -22.00
CA ASN A 347 -15.25 -1.65 -22.25
C ASN A 347 -15.06 -0.34 -21.45
N GLY A 348 -13.98 -0.21 -20.68
CA GLY A 348 -13.74 0.97 -19.85
C GLY A 348 -14.74 1.11 -18.70
N CYS A 349 -15.34 0.00 -18.25
CA CYS A 349 -16.30 0.02 -17.16
C CYS A 349 -15.64 0.55 -15.87
N SER A 350 -16.16 1.66 -15.35
CA SER A 350 -15.69 2.32 -14.13
C SER A 350 -16.55 2.03 -12.90
N LEU A 351 -17.49 1.09 -13.00
CA LEU A 351 -18.38 0.72 -11.89
C LEU A 351 -17.57 0.22 -10.68
N VAL A 352 -17.63 0.97 -9.59
CA VAL A 352 -17.02 0.57 -8.32
C VAL A 352 -17.72 -0.69 -7.81
N CYS A 353 -16.94 -1.76 -7.63
CA CYS A 353 -17.45 -3.04 -7.19
C CYS A 353 -17.18 -3.27 -5.71
N ASN A 354 -18.23 -3.48 -4.92
CA ASN A 354 -18.09 -3.86 -3.50
C ASN A 354 -17.41 -5.23 -3.30
N SER A 355 -17.37 -6.08 -4.32
CA SER A 355 -16.83 -7.45 -4.24
C SER A 355 -15.35 -7.56 -4.65
N ALA A 356 -14.62 -6.45 -4.73
CA ALA A 356 -13.18 -6.43 -5.10
C ALA A 356 -12.85 -7.20 -6.40
N HIS A 357 -13.72 -7.10 -7.42
CA HIS A 357 -13.53 -7.73 -8.74
C HIS A 357 -12.45 -7.06 -9.61
N GLY A 358 -11.72 -6.07 -9.08
CA GLY A 358 -10.70 -5.34 -9.82
C GLY A 358 -9.62 -6.26 -10.44
N PRO A 359 -9.13 -5.91 -11.64
CA PRO A 359 -8.05 -6.64 -12.30
C PRO A 359 -6.77 -6.62 -11.46
N THR A 360 -6.08 -7.76 -11.42
CA THR A 360 -4.69 -7.86 -10.98
C THR A 360 -3.95 -8.77 -11.97
N GLU A 361 -2.63 -8.62 -12.10
CA GLU A 361 -1.83 -9.46 -13.01
C GLU A 361 -2.06 -10.97 -12.75
N TRP A 362 -2.13 -11.36 -11.47
CA TRP A 362 -2.44 -12.73 -11.07
C TRP A 362 -3.87 -13.16 -11.46
N LYS A 363 -4.89 -12.33 -11.20
CA LYS A 363 -6.29 -12.66 -11.56
C LYS A 363 -6.47 -12.78 -13.06
N ILE A 364 -5.84 -11.89 -13.84
CA ILE A 364 -5.83 -11.91 -15.30
C ILE A 364 -5.21 -13.21 -15.78
N SER A 365 -3.97 -13.50 -15.35
CA SER A 365 -3.22 -14.69 -15.77
C SER A 365 -3.91 -15.99 -15.40
N SER A 366 -4.50 -16.06 -14.21
CA SER A 366 -5.20 -17.25 -13.70
C SER A 366 -6.52 -17.51 -14.44
N ASN A 367 -7.37 -16.48 -14.60
CA ASN A 367 -8.68 -16.67 -15.20
C ASN A 367 -8.65 -16.76 -16.73
N LEU A 368 -7.68 -16.11 -17.38
CA LEU A 368 -7.55 -16.10 -18.85
C LEU A 368 -6.49 -17.08 -19.35
N LYS A 369 -6.00 -18.01 -18.50
CA LYS A 369 -4.99 -19.01 -18.88
C LYS A 369 -5.34 -19.83 -20.13
N ARG A 370 -6.64 -20.05 -20.37
CA ARG A 370 -7.14 -20.80 -21.55
C ARG A 370 -7.23 -19.96 -22.82
N TYR A 371 -6.99 -18.65 -22.75
CA TYR A 371 -7.11 -17.69 -23.85
C TYR A 371 -5.85 -16.81 -23.91
N PRO A 372 -4.70 -17.35 -24.36
CA PRO A 372 -3.40 -16.68 -24.23
C PRO A 372 -3.32 -15.33 -24.94
N GLU A 373 -3.97 -15.18 -26.09
CA GLU A 373 -4.05 -13.90 -26.82
C GLU A 373 -4.81 -12.84 -26.02
N VAL A 374 -5.98 -13.20 -25.51
CA VAL A 374 -6.82 -12.32 -24.68
C VAL A 374 -6.13 -12.00 -23.35
N CYS A 375 -5.42 -12.97 -22.76
CA CYS A 375 -4.61 -12.78 -21.56
C CYS A 375 -3.50 -11.75 -21.81
N THR A 376 -2.77 -11.90 -22.91
CA THR A 376 -1.69 -10.97 -23.30
C THR A 376 -2.23 -9.56 -23.52
N LEU A 377 -3.36 -9.43 -24.23
CA LEU A 377 -4.02 -8.15 -24.46
C LEU A 377 -4.54 -7.54 -23.14
N ALA A 378 -5.15 -8.33 -22.27
CA ALA A 378 -5.63 -7.91 -20.97
C ALA A 378 -4.49 -7.38 -20.09
N LEU A 379 -3.35 -8.07 -20.04
CA LEU A 379 -2.16 -7.62 -19.32
C LEU A 379 -1.58 -6.31 -19.87
N ARG A 380 -1.52 -6.17 -21.20
CA ARG A 380 -1.08 -4.91 -21.84
C ARG A 380 -1.98 -3.74 -21.46
N ARG A 381 -3.30 -3.94 -21.51
CA ARG A 381 -4.29 -2.91 -21.17
C ARG A 381 -4.30 -2.62 -19.67
N PHE A 382 -4.14 -3.63 -18.83
CA PHE A 382 -3.97 -3.44 -17.38
C PHE A 382 -2.75 -2.57 -17.07
N LYS A 383 -1.60 -2.83 -17.70
CA LYS A 383 -0.39 -2.00 -17.56
C LYS A 383 -0.62 -0.56 -18.03
N ALA A 384 -1.37 -0.35 -19.12
CA ALA A 384 -1.73 1.00 -19.56
C ALA A 384 -2.62 1.71 -18.53
N MET A 385 -3.63 1.02 -17.99
CA MET A 385 -4.51 1.53 -16.94
C MET A 385 -3.74 1.88 -15.66
N GLN A 386 -2.77 1.06 -15.25
CA GLN A 386 -1.90 1.36 -14.10
C GLN A 386 -1.05 2.63 -14.29
N ARG A 387 -0.77 3.03 -15.55
CA ARG A 387 -0.11 4.30 -15.88
C ARG A 387 -1.09 5.48 -15.97
N GLY A 388 -2.34 5.31 -15.53
CA GLY A 388 -3.37 6.34 -15.59
C GLY A 388 -4.00 6.52 -16.98
N VAL A 389 -3.74 5.63 -17.94
CA VAL A 389 -4.37 5.71 -19.26
C VAL A 389 -5.83 5.30 -19.16
N VAL A 390 -6.73 6.20 -19.57
CA VAL A 390 -8.16 5.88 -19.71
C VAL A 390 -8.36 4.92 -20.87
N LEU A 391 -8.84 3.71 -20.56
CA LEU A 391 -9.00 2.64 -21.54
C LEU A 391 -10.24 2.88 -22.41
N LYS A 392 -10.04 3.17 -23.70
CA LYS A 392 -11.13 3.19 -24.69
C LYS A 392 -11.70 1.78 -24.92
N PRO A 393 -13.00 1.62 -25.22
CA PRO A 393 -13.57 0.34 -25.60
C PRO A 393 -12.76 -0.34 -26.72
N CYS A 394 -12.63 -1.67 -26.64
CA CYS A 394 -11.87 -2.49 -27.58
C CYS A 394 -12.80 -3.52 -28.19
N GLU A 395 -13.01 -3.43 -29.51
CA GLU A 395 -13.90 -4.32 -30.25
C GLU A 395 -13.22 -5.62 -30.71
N ASP A 396 -11.88 -5.66 -30.68
CA ASP A 396 -11.05 -6.74 -31.22
C ASP A 396 -10.99 -8.02 -30.36
N ILE A 397 -11.97 -8.23 -29.48
CA ILE A 397 -11.98 -9.39 -28.59
C ILE A 397 -12.94 -10.42 -29.17
N PRO A 398 -12.47 -11.63 -29.50
CA PRO A 398 -13.34 -12.68 -30.02
C PRO A 398 -14.47 -12.97 -29.03
N LEU A 399 -15.73 -12.74 -29.44
CA LEU A 399 -16.92 -13.04 -28.61
C LEU A 399 -17.65 -14.30 -29.05
N SER A 400 -17.44 -14.74 -30.30
CA SER A 400 -18.04 -15.92 -30.92
C SER A 400 -17.14 -17.14 -30.82
#